data_AF-A0A5S9MA88-F1
#
_entry.id   AF-A0A5S9MA88-F1
#
_cell.length_a   1.000
_cell.length_b   1.000
_cell.length_c   1.000
_cell.angle_alpha   90.00
_cell.angle_beta   90.00
_cell.angle_gamma   90.00
#
_symmetry.space_group_name_H-M   'P 1'
#
loop_
_entity.id
_entity.type
_entity.pdbx_description
1 polymer ?
#
loop_
_entity_poly.entity_id
_entity_poly.type
_entity_poly.pdbx_seq_one_letter_code
_entity_poly.pdbx_strand_id
1 'polypeptide(L)' 'MAAKLAVGYTLDELKNPLTGTTYASFEPALDYVVVKFPRWPFDKFKQADRQLGTKNEGDW' A
#
# COMPACT_ATOMS: atom_id res chain seq x y z
N MET A 1 1.93 11.56 0.71
CA MET A 1 2.95 12.37 0.01
C MET A 1 2.63 12.56 -1.47
N ALA A 2 2.10 11.55 -2.18
CA ALA A 2 1.65 11.67 -3.58
C ALA A 2 0.72 12.87 -3.88
N ALA A 3 -0.22 13.19 -2.97
CA ALA A 3 -1.08 14.37 -3.13
C ALA A 3 -0.31 15.72 -3.16
N LYS A 4 0.83 15.82 -2.46
CA LYS A 4 1.67 17.04 -2.48
C LYS A 4 2.46 17.15 -3.79
N LEU A 5 2.93 16.01 -4.32
CA LEU A 5 3.54 15.96 -5.66
C LEU A 5 2.53 16.41 -6.74
N ALA A 6 1.27 15.98 -6.63
CA ALA A 6 0.22 16.32 -7.58
C ALA A 6 -0.13 17.82 -7.64
N VAL A 7 0.16 18.58 -6.59
CA VAL A 7 -0.03 20.04 -6.54
C VAL A 7 1.27 20.83 -6.80
N GLY A 8 2.30 20.16 -7.33
CA GLY A 8 3.50 20.80 -7.88
C GLY A 8 4.74 20.77 -6.99
N TYR A 9 4.73 20.09 -5.85
CA TYR A 9 5.93 19.92 -5.03
C TYR A 9 6.86 18.86 -5.65
N THR A 10 8.17 19.02 -5.47
CA THR A 10 9.17 18.01 -5.83
C THR A 10 9.57 17.15 -4.62
N LEU A 11 10.17 15.97 -4.86
CA LEU A 11 10.51 15.02 -3.78
C LEU A 11 11.55 15.57 -2.79
N ASP A 12 12.43 16.47 -3.24
CA ASP A 12 13.43 17.18 -2.44
C ASP A 12 12.85 18.34 -1.61
N GLU A 13 11.61 18.77 -1.89
CA GLU A 13 10.90 19.77 -1.07
C GLU A 13 10.09 19.10 0.05
N LEU A 14 9.81 17.81 -0.09
CA LEU A 14 9.02 17.04 0.87
C LEU A 14 9.91 16.46 1.95
N LYS A 15 9.76 16.93 3.19
CA LYS A 15 10.41 16.27 4.35
C LYS A 15 9.84 14.88 4.57
N ASN A 16 10.73 13.93 4.88
CA ASN A 16 10.38 12.58 5.29
C ASN A 16 9.61 12.64 6.63
N PRO A 17 8.36 12.18 6.67
CA PRO A 17 7.53 12.24 7.87
C PRO A 17 8.00 11.31 9.00
N LEU A 18 8.81 10.29 8.71
CA LEU A 18 9.31 9.34 9.70
C LEU A 18 10.55 9.86 10.44
N THR A 19 11.49 10.45 9.71
CA THR A 19 12.76 10.94 10.27
C THR A 19 12.72 12.41 10.64
N GLY A 20 11.88 13.22 9.97
CA GLY A 20 11.76 14.67 10.16
C GLY A 20 12.98 15.49 9.74
N THR A 21 14.11 14.83 9.50
CA THR A 21 15.42 15.40 9.21
C THR A 21 15.89 15.17 7.77
N THR A 22 15.37 14.14 7.10
CA THR A 22 15.69 13.82 5.71
C THR A 22 14.54 14.18 4.76
N TYR A 23 14.79 14.23 3.46
CA TYR A 23 13.79 14.50 2.43
C TYR A 23 13.17 13.20 1.90
N ALA A 24 12.09 13.28 1.14
CA ALA A 24 11.39 12.14 0.53
C ALA A 24 12.11 11.63 -0.73
N SER A 25 13.13 12.35 -1.22
CA SER A 25 14.00 11.95 -2.34
C SER A 25 15.05 10.92 -1.89
N PHE A 26 14.61 9.74 -1.47
CA PHE A 26 15.49 8.60 -1.18
C PHE A 26 14.75 7.26 -1.26
N GLU A 27 15.50 6.18 -1.44
CA GLU A 27 14.98 4.81 -1.37
C GLU A 27 15.07 4.28 0.08
N PRO A 28 13.95 3.85 0.70
CA PRO A 28 13.97 3.29 2.04
C PRO A 28 14.72 1.95 2.11
N ALA A 29 15.61 1.81 3.10
CA ALA A 29 16.21 0.51 3.46
C ALA A 29 15.44 -0.10 4.63
N LEU A 30 14.93 -1.33 4.45
CA LEU A 30 14.22 -2.09 5.49
C LEU A 30 15.15 -3.19 6.04
N ASP A 31 15.28 -3.26 7.35
CA ASP A 31 16.04 -4.29 8.08
C ASP A 31 15.15 -5.44 8.60
N TYR A 32 13.93 -5.55 8.07
CA TYR A 32 12.93 -6.56 8.43
C TYR A 32 12.13 -7.06 7.23
N VAL A 33 11.47 -8.21 7.40
CA VAL A 33 10.60 -8.82 6.39
C VAL A 33 9.14 -8.47 6.66
N VAL A 34 8.43 -8.01 5.62
CA VAL A 34 6.98 -7.74 5.66
C VAL A 34 6.23 -8.87 4.96
N VAL A 35 5.23 -9.45 5.62
CA VAL A 35 4.34 -10.46 5.03
C VAL A 35 2.91 -9.93 5.02
N LYS A 36 2.24 -9.99 3.87
CA LYS A 36 0.83 -9.58 3.71
C LYS A 36 -0.04 -10.81 3.47
N PHE A 37 -1.02 -11.03 4.36
CA PHE A 37 -2.06 -12.05 4.18
C PHE A 37 -3.41 -11.40 3.85
N PRO A 38 -3.99 -11.68 2.66
CA PRO A 38 -5.36 -11.29 2.35
C PRO A 38 -6.38 -12.00 3.26
N ARG A 39 -7.46 -11.29 3.62
CA ARG A 39 -8.57 -11.84 4.42
C ARG A 39 -9.84 -11.86 3.58
N TRP A 40 -10.38 -13.06 3.36
CA TRP A 40 -11.62 -13.27 2.63
C TRP A 40 -12.77 -13.65 3.56
N PRO A 41 -13.96 -13.02 3.43
CA PRO A 41 -15.14 -13.38 4.19
C PRO A 41 -15.95 -14.52 3.52
N PHE A 42 -15.32 -15.70 3.34
CA PHE A 42 -15.99 -16.88 2.73
C PHE A 42 -17.14 -17.44 3.59
N ASP A 43 -17.23 -17.03 4.84
CA ASP A 43 -18.30 -17.35 5.78
C ASP A 43 -19.63 -16.69 5.43
N LYS A 44 -19.58 -15.52 4.77
CA LYS A 44 -20.77 -14.74 4.41
C LYS A 44 -21.39 -15.14 3.07
N PHE A 45 -20.61 -15.77 2.20
CA PHE A 45 -21.03 -16.11 0.83
C PHE A 45 -20.97 -17.62 0.61
N LYS A 46 -22.06 -18.33 0.95
CA LYS A 46 -22.13 -19.80 0.86
C LYS A 46 -22.00 -20.35 -0.57
N GLN A 47 -22.29 -19.52 -1.58
CA GLN A 47 -22.18 -19.86 -3.00
C GLN A 47 -20.93 -19.27 -3.66
N ALA A 48 -20.10 -18.50 -2.93
CA ALA A 48 -18.87 -17.95 -3.48
C ALA A 48 -17.87 -19.07 -3.75
N ASP A 49 -17.21 -18.99 -4.90
CA ASP A 49 -16.10 -19.88 -5.23
C ASP A 49 -14.93 -19.60 -4.27
N ARG A 50 -14.34 -20.66 -3.73
CA ARG A 50 -13.21 -20.58 -2.79
C ARG A 50 -11.88 -20.69 -3.50
N GLN A 51 -11.88 -20.90 -4.81
CA GLN A 51 -10.66 -20.94 -5.60
C GLN A 51 -10.09 -19.55 -5.81
N LEU A 52 -8.77 -19.43 -5.66
CA LEU A 52 -8.06 -18.19 -5.94
C LEU A 52 -7.94 -18.03 -7.46
N GLY A 53 -8.49 -16.93 -7.97
CA GLY A 53 -8.39 -16.54 -9.37
C GLY A 53 -7.74 -15.17 -9.53
N THR A 54 -7.70 -14.67 -10.77
CA THR A 54 -7.22 -13.31 -11.09
C THR A 54 -8.24 -12.22 -10.72
N LYS A 55 -9.51 -12.59 -10.51
CA LYS A 55 -10.55 -11.69 -10.04
C LYS A 55 -10.43 -11.52 -8.52
N ASN A 56 -10.44 -10.27 -8.06
CA ASN A 56 -10.58 -9.98 -6.65
C ASN A 56 -12.05 -10.22 -6.24
N GLU A 57 -12.26 -11.08 -5.24
CA GLU A 57 -13.58 -11.31 -4.64
C GLU A 57 -13.99 -10.04 -3.87
N GLY A 58 -14.61 -9.10 -4.56
CA GLY A 58 -14.90 -7.74 -4.06
C GLY A 58 -15.34 -6.75 -5.15
N ASP A 59 -15.10 -7.05 -6.42
CA ASP A 59 -15.66 -6.28 -7.54
C ASP A 59 -17.08 -6.78 -7.88
N TRP A 60 -18.07 -6.10 -7.30
CA TRP A 60 -19.48 -6.09 -7.73
C TRP A 60 -19.75 -4.83 -8.55
#